data_AF-A0A3A1YNF3-F1
#
_entry.id   AF-A0A3A1YNF3-F1
#
_cell.length_a   1.000
_cell.length_b   1.000
_cell.length_c   1.000
_cell.angle_alpha   90.00
_cell.angle_beta   90.00
_cell.angle_gamma   90.00
#
_symmetry.space_group_name_H-M   'P 1'
#
loop_
_entity.id
_entity.type
_entity.pdbx_description
1 polymer ?
#
loop_
_entity_poly.entity_id
_entity_poly.type
_entity_poly.pdbx_seq_one_letter_code
_entity_poly.pdbx_strand_id
1 'polypeptide(L)'
;MVETFKCIACHRVDDKQGRKRLGPDFNVIAERYAGEGGDAVVDYLATRIRHGARGSWGAVPMPAQSHVSEAEAQALAQWILSLVAVEPLVEK
;
A
#
# COMPACT_ATOMS: atom_id res chain seq x y z
N MET A 1 -15.30 -6.72 -1.76
CA MET A 1 -15.04 -6.18 -0.40
C MET A 1 -13.94 -5.11 -0.45
N VAL A 2 -14.21 -3.96 -1.07
CA VAL A 2 -13.36 -2.74 -0.98
C VAL A 2 -14.30 -1.53 -0.84
N GLU A 3 -15.38 -1.70 -0.08
CA GLU A 3 -16.19 -0.57 0.35
C GLU A 3 -15.75 -0.26 1.78
N THR A 4 -15.30 0.97 1.99
CA THR A 4 -14.93 1.62 3.26
C THR A 4 -13.47 1.67 3.74
N PHE A 5 -12.46 1.47 2.89
CA PHE A 5 -11.09 1.89 3.27
C PHE A 5 -10.76 3.25 2.63
N LYS A 6 -10.64 4.28 3.47
CA LYS A 6 -10.27 5.66 3.08
C LYS A 6 -8.83 5.78 2.54
N CYS A 7 -8.16 4.66 2.25
CA CYS A 7 -6.81 4.59 1.70
C CYS A 7 -6.68 5.36 0.39
N ILE A 8 -7.72 5.32 -0.46
CA ILE A 8 -7.76 6.07 -1.73
C ILE A 8 -7.88 7.59 -1.55
N ALA A 9 -8.03 8.12 -0.33
CA ALA A 9 -7.90 9.56 -0.13
C ALA A 9 -6.44 10.01 -0.28
N CYS A 10 -5.50 9.15 0.12
CA CYS A 10 -4.06 9.47 0.21
C CYS A 10 -3.19 8.62 -0.72
N HIS A 11 -3.71 7.55 -1.30
CA HIS A 11 -3.00 6.63 -2.19
C HIS A 11 -3.73 6.46 -3.52
N ARG A 12 -3.01 6.04 -4.55
CA ARG A 12 -3.55 5.60 -5.84
C ARG A 12 -2.92 4.26 -6.20
N VAL A 13 -3.61 3.47 -7.00
CA VAL A 13 -3.00 2.30 -7.64
C VAL A 13 -1.97 2.80 -8.67
N ASP A 14 -2.34 3.83 -9.42
CA ASP A 14 -1.53 4.41 -10.48
C ASP A 14 -1.80 5.92 -10.58
N ASP A 15 -0.73 6.70 -10.74
CA ASP A 15 -0.75 8.15 -10.97
C ASP A 15 -0.38 8.52 -12.42
N LYS A 16 -1.01 7.88 -13.43
CA LYS A 16 -0.94 8.30 -14.85
C LYS A 16 -1.26 9.79 -15.08
N GLN A 17 -1.86 10.46 -14.11
CA GLN A 17 -2.33 11.85 -14.20
C GLN A 17 -1.36 12.84 -13.52
N GLY A 18 -0.22 12.37 -12.99
CA GLY A 18 0.83 13.20 -12.39
C GLY A 18 0.38 14.00 -11.16
N ARG A 19 -0.71 13.59 -10.50
CA ARG A 19 -1.26 14.26 -9.32
C ARG A 19 -0.70 13.62 -8.07
N LYS A 20 0.45 14.12 -7.63
CA LYS A 20 1.10 13.75 -6.37
C LYS A 20 0.09 13.68 -5.21
N ARG A 21 0.02 12.52 -4.56
CA ARG A 21 -0.74 12.31 -3.33
C ARG A 21 0.15 12.45 -2.09
N LEU A 22 -0.48 12.40 -0.93
CA LEU A 22 0.21 12.43 0.36
C LEU A 22 1.04 11.16 0.60
N GLY A 23 0.50 10.00 0.20
CA GLY A 23 1.18 8.72 0.26
C GLY A 23 1.77 8.31 -1.09
N PRO A 24 2.71 7.35 -1.10
CA PRO A 24 3.18 6.73 -2.34
C PRO A 24 2.06 5.95 -3.03
N ASP A 25 2.18 5.75 -4.33
CA ASP A 25 1.29 4.87 -5.07
C ASP A 25 1.48 3.42 -4.63
N PHE A 26 0.41 2.64 -4.67
CA PHE A 26 0.44 1.25 -4.24
C PHE A 26 1.41 0.42 -5.08
N ASN A 27 1.53 0.69 -6.39
CA ASN A 27 2.51 0.04 -7.26
C ASN A 27 3.94 0.29 -6.79
N VAL A 28 4.27 1.51 -6.38
CA VAL A 28 5.61 1.86 -5.86
C VAL A 28 5.90 1.13 -4.54
N ILE A 29 4.88 0.97 -3.68
CA ILE A 29 5.02 0.16 -2.46
C ILE A 29 5.28 -1.30 -2.84
N ALA A 30 4.49 -1.84 -3.77
CA ALA A 30 4.58 -3.21 -4.23
C ALA A 30 5.97 -3.51 -4.82
N GLU A 31 6.44 -2.67 -5.74
CA GLU A 31 7.76 -2.77 -6.38
C GLU A 31 8.90 -2.72 -5.37
N ARG A 32 8.82 -1.83 -4.37
CA ARG A 32 9.87 -1.70 -3.35
C ARG A 32 10.08 -2.98 -2.56
N TYR A 33 9.01 -3.71 -2.28
CA TYR A 33 9.07 -4.97 -1.51
C TYR A 33 8.96 -6.21 -2.40
N ALA A 34 9.10 -6.05 -3.73
CA ALA A 34 9.08 -7.16 -4.66
C ALA A 34 10.23 -8.13 -4.36
N GLY A 35 9.92 -9.41 -4.17
CA GLY A 35 10.92 -10.43 -3.89
C GLY A 35 11.41 -10.50 -2.43
N GLU A 36 10.95 -9.60 -1.55
CA GLU A 36 11.14 -9.74 -0.11
C GLU A 36 10.09 -10.73 0.45
N GLY A 37 10.53 -11.72 1.23
CA GLY A 37 9.74 -12.89 1.63
C GLY A 37 8.32 -12.57 2.14
N GLY A 38 7.32 -13.10 1.43
CA GLY A 38 5.92 -12.65 1.43
C GLY A 38 5.31 -12.35 2.79
N ASP A 39 5.31 -13.30 3.73
CA ASP A 39 4.56 -13.17 4.99
C ASP A 39 5.15 -12.10 5.93
N ALA A 40 6.48 -12.03 6.02
CA ALA A 40 7.15 -11.03 6.86
C ALA A 40 6.89 -9.60 6.35
N VAL A 41 6.83 -9.42 5.03
CA VAL A 41 6.49 -8.13 4.41
C VAL A 41 5.01 -7.81 4.62
N VAL A 42 4.12 -8.80 4.50
CA VAL A 42 2.69 -8.64 4.78
C VAL A 42 2.48 -8.15 6.21
N ASP A 43 3.11 -8.78 7.20
CA ASP A 43 2.97 -8.39 8.61
C ASP A 43 3.57 -7.01 8.89
N TYR A 44 4.70 -6.71 8.27
CA TYR A 44 5.33 -5.39 8.34
C TYR A 44 4.40 -4.29 7.81
N LEU A 45 3.85 -4.47 6.61
CA LEU A 45 2.93 -3.52 6.00
C LEU A 45 1.62 -3.42 6.79
N ALA A 46 1.07 -4.53 7.27
CA ALA A 46 -0.12 -4.56 8.11
C ALA A 46 0.07 -3.74 9.41
N THR A 47 1.21 -3.92 10.07
CA THR A 47 1.61 -3.14 11.26
C THR A 47 1.65 -1.65 10.94
N ARG A 48 2.21 -1.29 9.78
CA ARG A 48 2.35 0.10 9.33
C ARG A 48 1.00 0.72 9.00
N ILE A 49 0.08 -0.03 8.37
CA ILE A 49 -1.29 0.41 8.11
C ILE A 49 -2.01 0.74 9.44
N ARG A 50 -1.91 -0.14 10.42
CA ARG A 50 -2.63 0.00 11.70
C ARG A 50 -2.05 1.07 12.61
N HIS A 51 -0.72 1.13 12.71
CA HIS A 51 -0.02 2.00 13.66
C HIS A 51 0.52 3.29 13.03
N GLY A 52 0.39 3.44 11.72
CA GLY A 52 0.95 4.55 10.97
C GLY A 52 2.42 4.30 10.59
N ALA A 53 2.95 5.20 9.77
CA ALA A 53 4.31 5.12 9.27
C ALA A 53 4.94 6.51 9.14
N ARG A 54 6.23 6.64 9.42
CA ARG A 54 6.97 7.90 9.28
C ARG A 54 8.33 7.66 8.63
N GLY A 55 8.77 8.62 7.82
CA GLY A 55 10.15 8.69 7.30
C GLY A 55 10.49 7.73 6.15
N SER A 56 9.59 6.85 5.73
CA SER A 56 9.89 5.85 4.69
C SER A 56 9.62 6.31 3.26
N TRP A 57 8.77 7.34 3.11
CA TRP A 57 8.29 7.85 1.81
C TRP A 57 8.26 9.38 1.74
N GLY A 58 8.83 10.06 2.74
CA GLY A 58 8.85 11.51 2.83
C GLY A 58 8.63 12.03 4.25
N ALA A 59 8.49 13.35 4.35
CA ALA A 59 8.34 14.06 5.62
C ALA A 59 6.93 13.89 6.24
N VAL A 60 5.91 13.62 5.41
CA VAL A 60 4.52 13.47 5.87
C VAL A 60 4.33 12.06 6.45
N PRO A 61 3.95 11.93 7.74
CA PRO A 61 3.63 10.63 8.31
C PRO A 61 2.25 10.14 7.84
N MET A 62 2.13 8.84 7.64
CA MET A 62 0.83 8.17 7.48
C MET A 62 0.20 8.00 8.87
N PRO A 63 -1.01 8.53 9.13
CA PRO A 63 -1.70 8.33 10.40
C PRO A 63 -2.08 6.87 10.64
N ALA A 64 -2.16 6.47 11.91
CA ALA A 64 -2.67 5.17 12.32
C ALA A 64 -4.11 4.94 11.83
N GLN A 65 -4.36 3.83 11.16
CA GLN A 65 -5.70 3.42 10.75
C GLN A 65 -6.31 2.49 11.80
N SER A 66 -6.65 3.04 12.97
CA SER A 66 -7.13 2.27 14.14
C SER A 66 -8.45 1.52 13.93
N HIS A 67 -9.20 1.88 12.89
CA HIS A 67 -10.45 1.21 12.50
C HIS A 67 -10.22 -0.04 11.65
N VAL A 68 -8.99 -0.30 11.20
CA VAL A 68 -8.62 -1.46 10.40
C VAL A 68 -8.17 -2.57 11.33
N SER A 69 -8.87 -3.71 11.29
CA SER A 69 -8.47 -4.91 12.01
C SER A 69 -7.16 -5.49 11.47
N GLU A 70 -6.54 -6.38 12.23
CA GLU A 70 -5.31 -7.07 11.80
C GLU A 70 -5.51 -7.88 10.52
N ALA A 71 -6.60 -8.64 10.45
CA ALA A 71 -6.94 -9.43 9.28
C ALA A 71 -7.19 -8.55 8.03
N GLU A 72 -7.88 -7.42 8.18
CA GLU A 72 -8.08 -6.47 7.08
C GLU A 72 -6.75 -5.83 6.65
N ALA A 73 -5.88 -5.49 7.60
CA ALA A 73 -4.58 -4.91 7.31
C ALA A 73 -3.67 -5.89 6.56
N GLN A 74 -3.67 -7.17 6.93
CA GLN A 74 -2.96 -8.23 6.21
C GLN A 74 -3.54 -8.44 4.80
N ALA A 75 -4.87 -8.47 4.65
CA ALA A 75 -5.51 -8.58 3.34
C ALA A 75 -5.17 -7.39 2.43
N LEU A 76 -5.13 -6.16 2.97
CA LEU A 76 -4.70 -4.96 2.25
C LEU A 76 -3.23 -5.03 1.86
N ALA A 77 -2.35 -5.48 2.75
CA ALA A 77 -0.93 -5.65 2.47
C ALA A 77 -0.69 -6.68 1.36
N GLN A 78 -1.36 -7.83 1.43
CA GLN A 78 -1.32 -8.85 0.38
C GLN A 78 -1.82 -8.31 -0.96
N TRP A 79 -2.92 -7.54 -0.95
CA TRP A 79 -3.42 -6.88 -2.16
C TRP A 79 -2.42 -5.88 -2.73
N ILE A 80 -1.76 -5.07 -1.91
CA ILE A 80 -0.72 -4.14 -2.37
C ILE A 80 0.42 -4.91 -3.04
N LEU A 81 0.92 -5.97 -2.40
CA LEU A 81 2.05 -6.75 -2.92
C LEU A 81 1.70 -7.51 -4.21
N SER A 82 0.43 -7.86 -4.42
CA SER A 82 0.01 -8.50 -5.66
C SER A 82 0.01 -7.57 -6.88
N LEU A 83 0.11 -6.25 -6.69
CA LEU A 83 0.14 -5.29 -7.79
C LEU A 83 1.42 -5.41 -8.64
N VAL A 84 2.53 -5.93 -8.09
CA VAL A 84 3.74 -6.23 -8.89
C VAL A 84 3.46 -7.28 -9.97
N ALA A 85 2.53 -8.20 -9.72
CA ALA A 85 2.20 -9.25 -10.67
C ALA A 85 1.33 -8.76 -11.85
N VAL A 86 0.78 -7.54 -11.77
CA VAL A 86 -0.17 -7.00 -12.77
C VAL A 86 0.51 -6.11 -13.82
N GLU A 87 1.72 -5.60 -13.55
CA GLU A 87 2.50 -4.75 -14.48
C GLU A 87 3.70 -5.51 -15.06
N PRO A 88 3.46 -6.55 -15.87
CA PRO A 88 4.19 -6.54 -17.14
C PRO A 88 3.34 -6.76 -18.39
N LEU A 89 2.01 -6.82 -18.32
CA LEU A 89 1.18 -7.15 -19.51
C LEU A 89 -0.08 -6.28 -19.68
N VAL A 90 0.07 -4.95 -19.57
CA VAL A 90 -0.66 -4.09 -20.51
C VAL A 90 -0.03 -4.35 -21.89
N GLU A 91 -0.68 -5.22 -22.65
CA GLU A 91 -0.38 -5.47 -24.05
C GLU A 91 -0.49 -4.15 -24.83
N LYS A 92 0.49 -3.94 -25.72
CA LYS A 92 0.72 -2.83 -26.66
C LYS A 92 -0.45 -1.87 -26.92
#